data_AF-D1PW46-F1
#
_entry.id   AF-D1PW46-F1
#
_cell.length_a   1.000
_cell.length_b   1.000
_cell.length_c   1.000
_cell.angle_alpha   90.00
_cell.angle_beta   90.00
_cell.angle_gamma   90.00
#
_symmetry.space_group_name_H-M   'P 1'
#
loop_
_entity.id
_entity.type
_entity.pdbx_description
1 polymer ?
#
loop_
_entity_poly.entity_id
_entity_poly.type
_entity_poly.pdbx_seq_one_letter_code
_entity_poly.pdbx_strand_id
1 'polypeptide(L)'
;MEPKDNDNYVLVLEDRTEVKNEKETGKLSVVSGIDDKGNLKTTEVIAANQAAFLKFNNKDGLLKNFMSNFLRQFNEPSRFGLYKVVANNVEQGVASLHTMLQIHAYARTHPYLKAMMPVSSGRTDGSDVVVAETAV
;
A
#
# COMPACT_ATOMS: atom_id res chain seq x y z
N MET A 1 -13.39 -19.34 19.50
CA MET A 1 -13.61 -18.53 18.30
C MET A 1 -12.24 -18.24 17.71
N GLU A 2 -11.94 -18.75 16.51
CA GLU A 2 -10.74 -18.35 15.78
C GLU A 2 -10.83 -16.85 15.46
N PRO A 3 -9.73 -16.08 15.57
CA PRO A 3 -9.72 -14.71 15.10
C PRO A 3 -10.08 -14.70 13.62
N LYS A 4 -11.09 -13.93 13.22
CA LYS A 4 -11.42 -13.72 11.81
C LYS A 4 -10.17 -13.14 11.13
N ASP A 5 -9.58 -13.91 10.23
CA ASP A 5 -8.30 -13.59 9.54
C ASP A 5 -8.37 -12.26 8.74
N ASN A 6 -9.56 -11.70 8.56
CA ASN A 6 -9.84 -10.41 7.91
C ASN A 6 -9.23 -9.20 8.63
N ASP A 7 -8.79 -9.34 9.88
CA ASP A 7 -8.10 -8.27 10.61
C ASP A 7 -6.62 -8.13 10.23
N ASN A 8 -6.05 -9.16 9.58
CA ASN A 8 -4.65 -9.22 9.18
C ASN A 8 -4.44 -8.59 7.79
N TYR A 9 -3.37 -7.82 7.67
CA TYR A 9 -2.99 -7.15 6.43
C TYR A 9 -1.47 -7.09 6.29
N VAL A 10 -1.03 -6.88 5.06
CA VAL A 10 0.36 -6.55 4.74
C VAL A 10 0.42 -5.10 4.26
N LEU A 11 1.61 -4.52 4.34
CA LEU A 11 1.90 -3.22 3.75
C LEU A 11 2.59 -3.41 2.40
N VAL A 12 2.12 -2.70 1.39
CA VAL A 12 2.69 -2.67 0.05
C VAL A 12 3.31 -1.30 -0.17
N LEU A 13 4.60 -1.29 -0.47
CA LEU A 13 5.36 -0.10 -0.84
C LEU A 13 5.31 0.07 -2.35
N GLU A 14 4.90 1.23 -2.81
CA GLU A 14 5.13 1.73 -4.16
C GLU A 14 6.37 2.62 -4.15
N ASP A 15 7.41 2.19 -4.85
CA ASP A 15 8.62 2.97 -5.08
C ASP A 15 8.52 3.71 -6.42
N ARG A 16 8.44 5.05 -6.35
CA ARG A 16 8.36 5.94 -7.51
C ARG A 16 9.67 6.69 -7.76
N THR A 17 10.80 6.30 -7.16
CA THR A 17 12.07 7.03 -7.35
C THR A 17 12.56 7.04 -8.80
N GLU A 18 12.23 5.99 -9.55
CA GLU A 18 12.59 5.85 -10.97
C GLU A 18 11.47 6.28 -11.93
N VAL A 19 10.31 6.67 -11.41
CA VAL A 19 9.18 7.13 -12.23
C VAL A 19 9.51 8.49 -12.85
N LYS A 20 9.55 8.54 -14.18
CA LYS A 20 9.93 9.76 -14.93
C LYS A 20 8.74 10.65 -15.27
N ASN A 21 7.53 10.10 -15.21
CA ASN A 21 6.30 10.78 -15.62
C ASN A 21 5.16 10.44 -14.65
N GLU A 22 4.31 11.43 -14.34
CA GLU A 22 3.14 11.27 -13.49
C GLU A 22 2.11 10.24 -14.00
N LYS A 23 2.20 9.84 -15.28
CA LYS A 23 1.38 8.80 -15.91
C LYS A 23 1.79 7.37 -15.53
N GLU A 24 2.96 7.19 -14.91
CA GLU A 24 3.50 5.89 -14.56
C GLU A 24 3.33 5.62 -13.06
N THR A 25 3.07 4.34 -12.75
CA THR A 25 3.04 3.81 -11.39
C THR A 25 4.43 3.34 -10.98
N GLY A 26 4.71 3.42 -9.69
CA GLY A 26 5.96 2.90 -9.14
C GLY A 26 6.01 1.38 -9.09
N LYS A 27 7.18 0.86 -8.70
CA LYS A 27 7.39 -0.57 -8.44
C LYS A 27 6.70 -0.96 -7.15
N LEU A 28 5.85 -1.98 -7.19
CA LEU A 28 5.19 -2.52 -6.00
C LEU A 28 6.01 -3.64 -5.35
N SER A 29 6.14 -3.60 -4.03
CA SER A 29 6.77 -4.64 -3.22
C SER A 29 6.07 -4.76 -1.86
N VAL A 30 6.10 -5.95 -1.25
CA VAL A 30 5.47 -6.18 0.05
C VAL A 30 6.51 -6.03 1.15
N VAL A 31 6.16 -5.34 2.22
CA VAL A 31 7.03 -5.19 3.40
C VAL A 31 7.26 -6.56 4.04
N SER A 32 8.52 -6.96 4.18
CA SER A 32 8.97 -8.20 4.84
C SER A 32 9.59 -7.96 6.21
N GLY A 33 9.94 -6.71 6.54
CA GLY A 33 10.52 -6.38 7.83
C GLY A 33 11.00 -4.94 7.92
N ILE A 34 11.64 -4.66 9.05
CA ILE A 34 12.40 -3.43 9.29
C ILE A 34 13.81 -3.84 9.70
N ASP A 35 14.84 -3.18 9.17
CA ASP A 35 16.22 -3.38 9.63
C ASP A 35 16.55 -2.62 10.92
N ASP A 36 17.73 -2.87 11.50
CA ASP A 36 18.15 -2.24 12.76
C ASP A 36 18.29 -0.70 12.67
N LYS A 37 18.33 -0.15 11.46
CA LYS A 37 18.40 1.28 11.18
C LYS A 37 17.01 1.89 10.97
N GLY A 38 15.96 1.07 10.93
CA GLY A 38 14.58 1.48 10.70
C GLY A 38 14.13 1.40 9.25
N ASN A 39 14.99 1.00 8.30
CA ASN A 39 14.64 0.95 6.89
C ASN A 39 13.71 -0.23 6.59
N LEU A 40 12.80 -0.04 5.63
CA LEU A 40 11.94 -1.11 5.17
C LEU A 40 12.74 -2.16 4.41
N LYS A 41 12.52 -3.42 4.79
CA LYS A 41 12.82 -4.55 3.93
C LYS A 41 11.56 -4.87 3.16
N THR A 42 11.69 -5.01 1.84
CA THR A 42 10.60 -5.42 0.97
C THR A 42 10.99 -6.66 0.19
N THR A 43 9.98 -7.37 -0.30
CA THR A 43 10.15 -8.56 -1.14
C THR A 43 9.16 -8.52 -2.30
N GLU A 44 9.43 -9.32 -3.33
CA GLU A 44 8.54 -9.44 -4.47
C GLU A 44 7.19 -10.05 -4.08
N VAL A 45 6.15 -9.60 -4.78
CA VAL A 45 4.76 -10.02 -4.55
C VAL A 45 4.49 -11.32 -5.30
N ILE A 46 5.09 -12.40 -4.82
CA ILE A 46 4.90 -13.75 -5.35
C ILE A 46 4.56 -14.73 -4.23
N ALA A 47 3.80 -15.77 -4.55
CA ALA A 47 3.36 -16.80 -3.62
C ALA A 47 4.52 -17.43 -2.82
N ALA A 48 5.67 -17.63 -3.48
CA ALA A 48 6.88 -18.17 -2.85
C ALA A 48 7.40 -17.31 -1.68
N ASN A 49 7.12 -16.01 -1.67
CA ASN A 49 7.56 -15.07 -0.65
C ASN A 49 6.53 -14.85 0.46
N GLN A 50 5.37 -15.51 0.43
CA GLN A 50 4.28 -15.26 1.40
C GLN A 50 4.70 -15.44 2.85
N ALA A 51 5.58 -16.41 3.14
CA ALA A 51 6.11 -16.65 4.47
C ALA A 51 6.99 -15.50 4.99
N ALA A 52 7.55 -14.69 4.09
CA ALA A 52 8.39 -13.53 4.41
C ALA A 52 7.59 -12.24 4.61
N PHE A 53 6.29 -12.22 4.30
CA PHE A 53 5.50 -11.00 4.42
C PHE A 53 5.26 -10.64 5.89
N LEU A 54 5.56 -9.38 6.24
CA LEU A 54 5.26 -8.86 7.56
C LEU A 54 3.75 -8.60 7.65
N LYS A 55 3.07 -9.42 8.46
CA LYS A 55 1.63 -9.28 8.72
C LYS A 55 1.42 -8.36 9.92
N PHE A 56 0.48 -7.45 9.76
CA PHE A 56 0.02 -6.54 10.80
C PHE A 56 -1.42 -6.88 11.15
N ASN A 57 -1.79 -6.68 12.41
CA ASN A 57 -3.17 -6.72 12.86
C ASN A 57 -3.62 -5.32 13.28
N ASN A 58 -4.88 -4.96 13.02
CA ASN A 58 -5.40 -3.63 13.39
C ASN A 58 -5.47 -3.40 14.91
N LYS A 59 -5.43 -4.47 15.70
CA LYS A 59 -5.52 -4.43 17.17
C LYS A 59 -4.15 -4.27 17.82
N ASP A 60 -3.09 -4.57 17.08
CA ASP A 60 -1.73 -4.54 17.60
C ASP A 60 -1.12 -3.17 17.24
N GLY A 61 -0.74 -2.40 18.26
CA GLY A 61 -0.16 -1.05 18.12
C GLY A 61 1.15 -0.98 17.30
N LEU A 62 1.60 -2.10 16.73
CA LEU A 62 2.75 -2.25 15.86
C LEU A 62 2.70 -1.31 14.65
N LEU A 63 1.53 -1.12 14.03
CA LEU A 63 1.40 -0.23 12.87
C LEU A 63 1.79 1.21 13.22
N LYS A 64 1.35 1.72 14.38
CA LYS A 64 1.63 3.10 14.80
C LYS A 64 3.13 3.33 14.94
N ASN A 65 3.83 2.39 15.57
CA ASN A 65 5.28 2.46 15.75
C ASN A 65 6.02 2.36 14.41
N PHE A 66 5.55 1.49 13.51
CA PHE A 66 6.05 1.42 12.14
C PHE A 66 5.88 2.75 11.41
N MET A 67 4.66 3.31 11.37
CA MET A 67 4.35 4.53 10.62
C MET A 67 5.16 5.73 11.11
N SER A 68 5.33 5.88 12.43
CA SER A 68 6.14 6.95 13.01
C SER A 68 7.61 6.87 12.58
N ASN A 69 8.16 5.66 12.47
CA ASN A 69 9.54 5.46 12.01
C ASN A 69 9.66 5.59 10.50
N PHE A 70 8.67 5.10 9.75
CA PHE A 70 8.59 5.21 8.29
C PHE A 70 8.57 6.67 7.86
N LEU A 71 7.59 7.46 8.31
CA LEU A 71 7.41 8.87 7.92
C LEU A 71 8.64 9.74 8.23
N ARG A 72 9.40 9.41 9.30
CA ARG A 72 10.63 10.14 9.65
C ARG A 72 11.76 9.91 8.64
N GLN A 73 11.80 8.75 7.97
CA GLN A 73 12.86 8.40 7.04
C GLN A 73 12.58 8.90 5.61
N PHE A 74 11.30 8.96 5.23
CA PHE A 74 10.87 9.47 3.93
C PHE A 74 10.67 10.99 4.00
N ASN A 75 11.78 11.73 4.00
CA ASN A 75 11.79 13.21 3.95
C ASN A 75 11.11 13.79 2.69
N GLU A 76 10.74 12.96 1.72
CA GLU A 76 9.99 13.33 0.53
C GLU A 76 8.82 12.35 0.27
N PRO A 77 7.62 12.65 0.77
CA PRO A 77 6.47 11.75 0.68
C PRO A 77 5.96 11.56 -0.76
N SER A 78 6.38 12.38 -1.73
CA SER A 78 5.93 12.28 -3.13
C SER A 78 6.52 11.11 -3.90
N ARG A 79 7.65 10.53 -3.43
CA ARG A 79 8.36 9.43 -4.11
C ARG A 79 7.93 8.04 -3.69
N PHE A 80 7.16 7.92 -2.61
CA PHE A 80 6.77 6.62 -2.07
C PHE A 80 5.28 6.59 -1.74
N GLY A 81 4.60 5.52 -2.14
CA GLY A 81 3.24 5.21 -1.71
C GLY A 81 3.25 4.03 -0.74
N LEU A 82 2.39 4.07 0.28
CA LEU A 82 2.24 2.95 1.21
C LEU A 82 0.77 2.56 1.34
N TYR A 83 0.48 1.32 0.99
CA TYR A 83 -0.89 0.83 0.84
C TYR A 83 -1.12 -0.41 1.71
N LYS A 84 -2.34 -0.54 2.22
CA LYS A 84 -2.76 -1.69 3.01
C LYS A 84 -3.46 -2.70 2.10
N VAL A 85 -3.05 -3.97 2.18
CA VAL A 85 -3.67 -5.08 1.45
C VAL A 85 -4.00 -6.22 2.42
N VAL A 86 -5.18 -6.79 2.31
CA VAL A 86 -5.63 -7.91 3.15
C VAL A 86 -4.68 -9.12 3.02
N ALA A 87 -4.34 -9.75 4.14
CA ALA A 87 -3.31 -10.80 4.16
C ALA A 87 -3.78 -12.12 3.52
N ASN A 88 -5.08 -12.33 3.36
CA ASN A 88 -5.66 -13.58 2.85
C ASN A 88 -5.43 -13.77 1.34
N ASN A 89 -5.14 -12.69 0.60
CA ASN A 89 -5.05 -12.76 -0.86
C ASN A 89 -4.14 -11.65 -1.42
N VAL A 90 -2.89 -11.63 -0.96
CA VAL A 90 -1.95 -10.54 -1.22
C VAL A 90 -1.68 -10.34 -2.71
N GLU A 91 -1.46 -11.42 -3.49
CA GLU A 91 -1.15 -11.31 -4.93
C GLU A 91 -2.29 -10.64 -5.71
N GLN A 92 -3.53 -11.08 -5.51
CA GLN A 92 -4.68 -10.48 -6.20
C GLN A 92 -4.97 -9.07 -5.67
N GLY A 93 -4.80 -8.83 -4.37
CA GLY A 93 -4.96 -7.51 -3.78
C GLY A 93 -3.95 -6.49 -4.32
N VAL A 94 -2.69 -6.90 -4.51
CA VAL A 94 -1.64 -6.07 -5.12
C VAL A 94 -1.90 -5.86 -6.61
N ALA A 95 -2.34 -6.89 -7.35
CA ALA A 95 -2.71 -6.73 -8.75
C ALA A 95 -3.83 -5.71 -8.93
N SER A 96 -4.86 -5.78 -8.08
CA SER A 96 -5.98 -4.82 -8.06
C SER A 96 -5.50 -3.40 -7.72
N LEU A 97 -4.64 -3.27 -6.70
CA LEU A 97 -3.98 -2.02 -6.34
C LEU A 97 -3.20 -1.44 -7.53
N HIS A 98 -2.41 -2.25 -8.23
CA HIS A 98 -1.63 -1.81 -9.39
C HIS A 98 -2.53 -1.22 -10.48
N THR A 99 -3.61 -1.92 -10.85
CA THR A 99 -4.60 -1.41 -11.82
C THR A 99 -5.21 -0.08 -11.38
N MET A 100 -5.58 0.03 -10.10
CA MET A 100 -6.15 1.27 -9.55
C MET A 100 -5.15 2.43 -9.57
N LEU A 101 -3.87 2.17 -9.27
CA LEU A 101 -2.81 3.17 -9.34
C LEU A 101 -2.57 3.64 -10.78
N GLN A 102 -2.63 2.74 -11.77
CA GLN A 102 -2.52 3.08 -13.19
C GLN A 102 -3.69 3.97 -13.63
N ILE A 103 -4.91 3.63 -13.20
CA ILE A 103 -6.11 4.45 -13.46
C ILE A 103 -5.95 5.85 -12.84
N HIS A 104 -5.48 5.94 -11.59
CA HIS A 104 -5.23 7.22 -10.93
C HIS A 104 -4.15 8.05 -11.66
N ALA A 105 -3.02 7.44 -12.00
CA ALA A 105 -1.94 8.09 -12.73
C ALA A 105 -2.43 8.64 -14.08
N TYR A 106 -3.23 7.85 -14.80
CA TYR A 106 -3.86 8.29 -16.04
C TYR A 106 -4.80 9.49 -15.83
N ALA A 107 -5.69 9.44 -14.83
CA ALA A 107 -6.66 10.50 -14.58
C ALA A 107 -6.06 11.81 -14.04
N ARG A 108 -4.92 11.76 -13.32
CA ARG A 108 -4.18 12.99 -12.94
C ARG A 108 -3.80 13.82 -14.16
N THR A 109 -3.59 13.18 -15.31
CA THR A 109 -3.27 13.86 -16.58
C THR A 109 -4.51 14.20 -17.43
N HIS A 110 -5.72 13.84 -16.97
CA HIS A 110 -6.99 14.08 -17.66
C HIS A 110 -8.03 14.65 -16.66
N PRO A 111 -8.05 15.98 -16.43
CA PRO A 111 -8.82 16.61 -15.34
C PRO A 111 -10.32 16.29 -15.34
N TYR A 112 -10.91 16.04 -16.51
CA TYR A 112 -12.31 15.64 -16.63
C TYR A 112 -12.60 14.24 -16.07
N LEU A 113 -11.65 13.31 -16.16
CA LEU A 113 -11.78 11.96 -15.61
C LEU A 113 -11.60 11.96 -14.09
N LYS A 114 -10.72 12.83 -13.57
CA LYS A 114 -10.52 13.01 -12.12
C LYS A 114 -11.82 13.37 -11.40
N ALA A 115 -12.66 14.22 -12.01
CA ALA A 115 -13.95 14.63 -11.46
C ALA A 115 -15.02 13.52 -11.45
N MET A 116 -14.81 12.42 -12.20
CA MET A 116 -15.74 11.28 -12.27
C MET A 116 -15.32 10.10 -11.38
N MET A 117 -14.18 10.16 -10.69
CA MET A 117 -13.75 9.08 -9.79
C MET A 117 -14.50 9.13 -8.47
N PRO A 118 -15.04 8.00 -7.97
CA PRO A 118 -15.69 7.97 -6.66
C PRO A 118 -14.66 8.24 -5.55
N VAL A 119 -14.91 9.25 -4.72
CA VAL A 119 -14.17 9.48 -3.47
C VAL A 119 -14.61 8.41 -2.47
N SER A 120 -14.00 7.23 -2.50
CA SER A 120 -14.35 6.13 -1.58
C SER A 120 -13.71 6.31 -0.21
N SER A 121 -14.20 7.29 0.56
CA SER A 121 -14.12 7.25 2.02
C SER A 121 -15.36 6.50 2.55
N GLY A 122 -15.35 5.17 2.49
CA GLY A 122 -16.46 4.38 3.04
C GLY A 122 -16.11 2.90 3.14
N ARG A 123 -16.06 2.37 4.37
CA ARG A 123 -16.00 0.92 4.63
C ARG A 123 -17.28 0.25 4.12
N THR A 124 -17.15 -0.83 3.35
CA THR A 124 -18.09 -1.97 3.39
C THR A 124 -17.32 -3.28 3.15
N ASP A 125 -17.68 -4.29 3.95
CA ASP A 125 -17.38 -5.72 3.81
C ASP A 125 -16.15 -6.22 2.99
N GLY A 126 -14.98 -6.08 3.61
CA GLY A 126 -13.96 -7.15 3.57
C GLY A 126 -13.22 -7.35 2.25
N SER A 127 -13.42 -6.50 1.25
CA SER A 127 -12.78 -6.66 -0.07
C SER A 127 -12.35 -5.33 -0.68
N ASP A 128 -11.79 -4.39 0.09
CA ASP A 128 -11.37 -3.10 -0.49
C ASP A 128 -9.95 -2.68 -0.12
N VAL A 129 -9.20 -2.32 -1.16
CA VAL A 129 -7.92 -1.63 -1.12
C VAL A 129 -8.17 -0.19 -0.67
N VAL A 130 -7.63 0.18 0.48
CA VAL A 130 -7.77 1.53 1.06
C VAL A 130 -6.80 2.49 0.36
N VAL A 131 -7.31 3.49 -0.34
CA VAL A 131 -6.53 4.66 -0.77
C VAL A 131 -6.72 5.75 0.26
N ALA A 132 -5.68 6.03 1.05
CA ALA A 132 -5.61 7.24 1.85
C ALA A 132 -4.94 8.33 0.99
N GLU A 133 -5.72 9.24 0.43
CA GLU A 133 -5.18 10.47 -0.15
C GLU A 133 -5.04 11.49 0.99
N THR A 134 -3.81 11.87 1.32
CA THR A 134 -3.55 12.97 2.26
C THR A 134 -3.70 14.27 1.48
N ALA A 135 -4.78 15.02 1.72
CA ALA A 135 -4.87 16.40 1.29
C ALA A 135 -3.91 17.23 2.18
N VAL A 136 -2.96 17.93 1.55
CA VAL A 136 -2.26 19.08 2.15
C VAL A 136 -2.79 20.32 1.44
#